data_AF-A0A2V8T8S3-F1
#
_entry.id   AF-A0A2V8T8S3-F1
#
_cell.length_a   1.000
_cell.length_b   1.000
_cell.length_c   1.000
_cell.angle_alpha   90.00
_cell.angle_beta   90.00
_cell.angle_gamma   90.00
#
_symmetry.space_group_name_H-M   'P 1'
#
loop_
_entity.id
_entity.type
_entity.pdbx_description
1 polymer ?
#
loop_
_entity_poly.entity_id
_entity_poly.type
_entity_poly.pdbx_seq_one_letter_code
_entity_poly.pdbx_strand_id
1 'polypeptide(L)'
;MTDRLVRKHLIERRSTKGDRRWVNIELTEKGRVVMDGFRRRRNEVFGEALARLSENDRAQAIEVLNKLTAVIETPEQARPESSGLGRSEPTQKRTAIEPAQASKRGDQPNVDHEPAIRPGKRMKIEWD
;
A
#
# COMPACT_ATOMS: atom_id res chain seq x y z
N MET A 1 -1.93 -3.78 6.78
CA MET A 1 -3.06 -4.54 6.16
C MET A 1 -2.91 -6.04 6.38
N THR A 2 -1.74 -6.60 6.04
CA THR A 2 -1.39 -8.01 6.18
C THR A 2 -1.63 -8.60 7.58
N ASP A 3 -1.30 -7.91 8.68
CA ASP A 3 -1.52 -8.45 10.04
C ASP A 3 -3.01 -8.68 10.35
N ARG A 4 -3.90 -7.87 9.78
CA ARG A 4 -5.35 -8.07 9.93
C ARG A 4 -5.81 -9.33 9.19
N LEU A 5 -5.24 -9.60 8.03
CA LEU A 5 -5.55 -10.79 7.24
C LEU A 5 -5.00 -12.06 7.91
N VAL A 6 -3.82 -11.99 8.54
CA VAL A 6 -3.28 -13.06 9.39
C VAL A 6 -4.19 -13.32 10.59
N ARG A 7 -4.59 -12.26 11.33
CA ARG A 7 -5.52 -12.38 12.46
C ARG A 7 -6.89 -12.96 12.10
N LYS A 8 -7.34 -12.75 10.86
CA LYS A 8 -8.60 -13.34 10.34
C LYS A 8 -8.42 -14.77 9.82
N HIS A 9 -7.20 -15.31 9.85
CA HIS A 9 -6.81 -16.59 9.26
C HIS A 9 -7.16 -16.69 7.77
N LEU A 10 -6.94 -15.61 7.02
CA LEU A 10 -7.13 -15.61 5.56
C LEU A 10 -5.80 -15.84 4.85
N ILE A 11 -4.70 -15.34 5.41
CA ILE A 11 -3.35 -15.56 4.90
C ILE A 11 -2.45 -16.09 6.02
N GLU A 12 -1.39 -16.76 5.64
CA GLU A 12 -0.30 -17.15 6.53
C GLU A 12 1.03 -16.55 6.07
N ARG A 13 1.95 -16.38 7.02
CA ARG A 13 3.31 -15.90 6.78
C ARG A 13 4.29 -17.02 7.08
N ARG A 14 5.13 -17.37 6.11
CA ARG A 14 6.22 -18.34 6.28
C ARG A 14 7.55 -17.62 6.14
N SER A 15 8.45 -17.82 7.11
CA SER A 15 9.81 -17.31 7.01
C SER A 15 10.56 -18.05 5.91
N THR A 16 11.25 -17.31 5.06
CA THR A 16 12.04 -17.89 3.98
C THR A 16 13.35 -18.44 4.53
N LYS A 17 13.72 -19.68 4.17
CA LYS A 17 15.02 -20.24 4.53
C LYS A 17 16.09 -19.58 3.66
N GLY A 18 16.96 -18.77 4.28
CA GLY A 18 18.12 -18.15 3.61
C GLY A 18 18.23 -16.64 3.80
N ASP A 19 17.10 -15.92 3.89
CA ASP A 19 17.10 -14.48 4.20
C ASP A 19 15.89 -14.13 5.08
N ARG A 20 16.17 -13.64 6.30
CA ARG A 20 15.14 -13.26 7.29
C ARG A 20 14.40 -11.97 6.92
N ARG A 21 14.87 -11.23 5.91
CA ARG A 21 14.20 -10.05 5.38
C ARG A 21 13.05 -10.40 4.43
N TRP A 22 12.98 -11.65 3.98
CA TRP A 22 11.94 -12.14 3.09
C TRP A 22 10.92 -12.96 3.87
N VAL A 23 9.65 -12.74 3.55
CA VAL A 23 8.52 -13.46 4.13
C VAL A 23 7.60 -13.87 2.99
N ASN A 24 7.36 -15.18 2.88
CA ASN A 24 6.35 -15.68 1.96
C ASN A 24 4.97 -15.49 2.57
N ILE A 25 4.06 -14.90 1.80
CA ILE A 25 2.66 -14.74 2.17
C ILE A 25 1.83 -15.65 1.27
N GLU A 26 1.04 -16.52 1.88
CA GLU A 26 0.21 -17.47 1.16
C GLU A 26 -1.24 -17.40 1.65
N LEU A 27 -2.18 -17.69 0.76
CA LEU A 27 -3.58 -17.89 1.16
C LEU A 27 -3.70 -19.18 1.96
N THR A 28 -4.36 -19.09 3.11
CA THR A 28 -4.86 -20.27 3.82
C THR A 28 -6.04 -20.88 3.06
N GLU A 29 -6.48 -22.08 3.44
CA GLU A 29 -7.67 -22.70 2.84
C GLU A 29 -8.93 -21.84 3.01
N LYS A 30 -9.15 -21.31 4.22
CA LYS A 30 -10.22 -20.33 4.48
C LYS A 30 -10.09 -19.09 3.59
N GLY A 31 -8.86 -18.62 3.40
CA GLY A 31 -8.55 -17.50 2.50
C GLY A 31 -8.93 -17.77 1.06
N ARG A 32 -8.67 -18.98 0.54
CA ARG A 32 -9.05 -19.39 -0.81
C ARG A 32 -10.55 -19.37 -0.99
N VAL A 33 -11.30 -19.99 -0.08
CA VAL A 33 -12.77 -20.01 -0.11
C VAL A 33 -13.35 -18.59 -0.14
N VAL A 34 -12.85 -17.70 0.72
CA VAL A 34 -13.29 -16.30 0.74
C VAL A 34 -12.93 -15.57 -0.57
N MET A 35 -11.72 -15.78 -1.09
CA MET A 35 -11.30 -15.19 -2.36
C MET A 35 -12.12 -15.69 -3.54
N ASP A 36 -12.50 -16.96 -3.56
CA ASP A 36 -13.32 -17.54 -4.61
C ASP A 36 -14.75 -17.00 -4.56
N GLY A 37 -15.32 -16.88 -3.36
CA GLY A 37 -16.62 -16.22 -3.16
C GLY A 37 -16.58 -14.76 -3.61
N PHE A 38 -15.54 -14.03 -3.23
CA PHE A 38 -15.34 -12.64 -3.65
C PHE A 38 -15.19 -12.51 -5.17
N ARG A 39 -14.37 -13.36 -5.80
CA ARG A 39 -14.19 -13.40 -7.26
C ARG A 39 -15.49 -13.69 -7.98
N ARG A 40 -16.26 -14.67 -7.50
CA ARG A 40 -17.58 -15.01 -8.06
C ARG A 40 -18.52 -13.82 -7.99
N ARG A 41 -18.69 -13.23 -6.81
CA ARG A 41 -19.59 -12.09 -6.63
C ARG A 41 -19.18 -10.89 -7.48
N ARG A 42 -17.88 -10.61 -7.54
CA ARG A 42 -17.33 -9.55 -8.40
C ARG A 42 -17.66 -9.82 -9.87
N ASN A 43 -17.45 -11.06 -10.34
CA ASN A 43 -17.73 -11.44 -11.72
C ASN A 43 -19.22 -11.38 -12.05
N GLU A 44 -20.11 -11.76 -11.13
CA GLU A 44 -21.56 -11.58 -11.28
C GLU A 44 -21.92 -10.11 -11.49
N VAL A 45 -21.44 -9.22 -10.61
CA VAL A 45 -21.75 -7.78 -10.68
C VAL A 45 -21.28 -7.17 -12.00
N PHE A 46 -20.05 -7.45 -12.43
CA PHE A 46 -19.56 -6.96 -13.71
C PHE A 46 -20.24 -7.64 -14.89
N GLY A 47 -20.57 -8.93 -14.78
CA GLY A 47 -21.29 -9.67 -15.81
C GLY A 47 -22.67 -9.08 -16.07
N GLU A 48 -23.44 -8.81 -15.02
CA GLU A 48 -24.75 -8.16 -15.11
C GLU A 48 -24.66 -6.75 -15.72
N ALA A 49 -23.64 -5.97 -15.34
CA ALA A 49 -23.43 -4.63 -15.89
C ALA A 49 -23.10 -4.68 -17.39
N LEU A 50 -22.19 -5.56 -17.80
CA LEU A 50 -21.77 -5.71 -19.19
C LEU A 50 -22.86 -6.34 -20.07
N ALA A 51 -23.72 -7.20 -19.50
CA ALA A 51 -24.84 -7.81 -20.22
C ALA A 51 -25.91 -6.80 -20.67
N ARG A 52 -25.97 -5.62 -20.04
CA ARG A 52 -26.88 -4.53 -20.44
C ARG A 52 -26.40 -3.74 -21.66
N LEU A 53 -25.15 -3.95 -22.09
CA LEU A 53 -24.58 -3.30 -23.26
C LEU A 53 -24.92 -4.08 -24.53
N SER A 54 -25.01 -3.37 -25.66
CA SER A 54 -25.03 -4.02 -26.97
C SER A 54 -23.76 -4.84 -27.19
N GLU A 55 -23.79 -5.81 -28.11
CA GLU A 55 -22.61 -6.63 -28.42
C GLU A 55 -21.41 -5.75 -28.80
N ASN A 56 -21.65 -4.74 -29.63
CA ASN A 56 -20.61 -3.82 -30.10
C ASN A 56 -20.03 -2.99 -28.96
N ASP A 57 -20.87 -2.41 -28.10
CA ASP A 57 -20.40 -1.58 -26.98
C ASP A 57 -19.63 -2.44 -25.96
N ARG A 58 -20.09 -3.67 -25.72
CA ARG A 58 -19.39 -4.61 -24.85
C ARG A 58 -18.02 -4.98 -25.40
N ALA A 59 -17.91 -5.24 -26.70
CA ALA A 59 -16.64 -5.53 -27.36
C ALA A 59 -15.66 -4.35 -27.23
N GLN A 60 -16.12 -3.12 -27.45
CA GLN A 60 -15.31 -1.92 -27.29
C GLN A 60 -14.87 -1.70 -25.83
N ALA A 61 -15.76 -1.94 -24.86
CA ALA A 61 -15.41 -1.84 -23.44
C ALA A 61 -14.30 -2.82 -23.06
N ILE A 62 -14.39 -4.07 -23.52
CA ILE A 62 -13.36 -5.09 -23.30
C ILE A 62 -12.03 -4.67 -23.93
N GLU A 63 -12.05 -4.17 -25.17
CA GLU A 63 -10.85 -3.70 -25.87
C GLU A 63 -10.13 -2.58 -25.09
N VAL A 64 -10.88 -1.58 -24.62
CA VAL A 64 -10.30 -0.46 -23.86
C VAL A 64 -9.74 -0.93 -22.52
N LEU A 65 -10.44 -1.81 -21.80
CA LEU A 65 -9.96 -2.37 -20.53
C LEU A 65 -8.67 -3.18 -20.72
N ASN A 66 -8.54 -3.94 -21.81
CA ASN A 66 -7.32 -4.67 -22.13
C ASN A 66 -6.15 -3.72 -22.39
N LYS A 67 -6.37 -2.64 -23.16
CA LYS A 67 -5.34 -1.61 -23.39
C LYS A 67 -4.89 -0.95 -22.08
N LEU A 68 -5.84 -0.62 -21.21
CA LEU A 68 -5.53 -0.05 -19.89
C LEU A 68 -4.72 -1.01 -19.02
N THR A 69 -5.09 -2.30 -19.02
CA THR A 69 -4.38 -3.33 -18.25
C THR A 69 -2.94 -3.47 -18.74
N ALA A 70 -2.70 -3.48 -20.06
CA ALA A 70 -1.36 -3.54 -20.62
C ALA A 70 -0.47 -2.37 -20.17
N VAL A 71 -1.02 -1.15 -20.03
CA VAL A 71 -0.27 0.00 -19.52
C VAL A 71 0.04 -0.16 -18.03
N ILE A 72 -0.94 -0.56 -17.23
CA ILE A 72 -0.81 -0.67 -15.76
C ILE A 72 0.11 -1.82 -15.35
N GLU A 73 0.09 -2.94 -16.08
CA GLU A 73 0.91 -4.11 -15.80
C GLU A 73 2.34 -3.99 -16.31
N THR A 74 2.70 -2.89 -16.99
CA THR A 74 4.11 -2.65 -17.36
C THR A 74 4.91 -2.53 -16.07
N PRO A 75 5.80 -3.50 -15.74
CA PRO A 75 6.52 -3.46 -14.50
C PRO A 75 7.41 -2.21 -14.49
N GLU A 76 7.20 -1.37 -13.48
CA GLU A 76 8.14 -0.32 -13.09
C GLU A 76 9.55 -0.91 -13.16
N GLN A 77 10.34 -0.40 -14.12
CA GLN A 77 11.64 -0.92 -14.51
C GLN A 77 12.47 -1.24 -13.26
N ALA A 78 13.03 -2.45 -13.22
CA ALA A 78 13.90 -2.97 -12.18
C ALA A 78 14.79 -1.86 -11.61
N ARG A 79 14.40 -1.36 -10.44
CA ARG A 79 15.20 -0.38 -9.69
C ARG A 79 16.50 -1.11 -9.34
N PRO A 80 17.66 -0.72 -9.86
CA PRO A 80 18.91 -1.38 -9.51
C PRO A 80 19.08 -1.19 -8.00
N GLU A 81 19.19 -2.31 -7.29
CA GLU A 81 19.40 -2.30 -5.86
C GLU A 81 20.63 -1.43 -5.59
N SER A 82 20.42 -0.34 -4.87
CA SER A 82 21.51 0.48 -4.35
C SER A 82 22.38 -0.43 -3.51
N SER A 83 23.54 -0.83 -4.06
CA SER A 83 24.58 -1.52 -3.31
C SER A 83 25.10 -0.55 -2.25
N GLY A 84 24.43 -0.54 -1.09
CA GLY A 84 24.91 0.06 0.14
C GLY A 84 26.09 -0.75 0.66
N LEU A 85 27.24 -0.64 -0.01
CA LEU A 85 28.53 -0.98 0.58
C LEU A 85 28.74 -0.07 1.77
N GLY A 86 28.90 -0.70 2.94
CA GLY A 86 28.99 -0.04 4.21
C GLY A 86 30.12 0.98 4.27
N ARG A 87 29.86 2.05 5.04
CA ARG A 87 30.90 2.78 5.73
C ARG A 87 30.43 3.04 7.14
N SER A 88 30.81 2.14 8.03
CA SER A 88 30.88 2.41 9.46
C SER A 88 31.96 3.48 9.68
N GLU A 89 31.57 4.68 10.06
CA GLU A 89 32.48 5.61 10.72
C GLU A 89 32.25 5.59 12.24
N PRO A 90 33.33 5.51 13.05
CA PRO A 90 33.25 5.25 14.48
C PRO A 90 32.86 6.50 15.27
N THR A 91 32.01 6.29 16.27
CA THR A 91 31.60 7.25 17.29
C THR A 91 32.81 7.70 18.12
N GLN A 92 33.34 8.90 17.85
CA GLN A 92 34.26 9.55 18.77
C GLN A 92 33.48 10.21 19.91
N LYS A 93 33.71 9.69 21.12
CA LYS A 93 33.34 10.29 22.40
C LYS A 93 33.93 11.70 22.47
N ARG A 94 33.07 12.73 22.51
CA ARG A 94 33.44 14.07 23.00
C ARG A 94 32.95 14.22 24.43
N THR A 95 33.89 14.10 25.34
CA THR A 95 33.78 14.46 26.75
C THR A 95 33.67 15.99 26.87
N ALA A 96 32.65 16.43 27.60
CA ALA A 96 32.48 17.65 28.39
C ALA A 96 33.23 18.95 28.01
N ILE A 97 32.50 20.07 27.96
CA ILE A 97 32.47 21.13 28.99
C ILE A 97 31.64 22.30 28.44
N GLU A 98 30.51 22.59 29.10
CA GLU A 98 29.80 23.88 29.06
C GLU A 98 30.54 24.85 30.00
N PRO A 99 30.55 26.17 29.74
CA PRO A 99 29.51 26.97 30.41
C PRO A 99 28.97 28.18 29.63
N ALA A 100 27.67 28.41 29.83
CA ALA A 100 27.00 29.69 30.15
C ALA A 100 27.18 30.93 29.24
N GLN A 101 26.08 31.44 28.68
CA GLN A 101 25.25 32.49 29.30
C GLN A 101 24.17 33.07 28.35
N ALA A 102 22.94 33.09 28.88
CA ALA A 102 21.92 34.17 28.88
C ALA A 102 21.50 34.97 27.62
N SER A 103 20.17 35.02 27.45
CA SER A 103 19.36 36.16 26.98
C SER A 103 19.34 36.41 25.46
N LYS A 104 18.20 36.48 24.75
CA LYS A 104 16.99 37.27 25.04
C LYS A 104 15.75 36.71 24.33
N ARG A 105 14.59 37.01 24.93
CA ARG A 105 13.24 36.98 24.32
C ARG A 105 13.14 37.94 23.14
N GLY A 106 12.33 37.55 22.16
CA GLY A 106 11.74 38.41 21.12
C GLY A 106 11.05 37.51 20.10
N ASP A 107 9.75 37.27 20.23
CA ASP A 107 8.65 38.03 19.61
C ASP A 107 8.17 37.29 18.34
N GLN A 108 6.96 36.74 18.39
CA GLN A 108 6.25 36.22 17.22
C GLN A 108 5.68 37.40 16.42
N PRO A 109 5.47 37.24 15.11
CA PRO A 109 4.07 37.22 14.70
C PRO A 109 3.71 36.13 13.69
N ASN A 110 2.42 35.80 13.79
CA ASN A 110 1.58 34.92 13.01
C ASN A 110 1.51 35.28 11.51
N VAL A 111 1.44 34.29 10.61
CA VAL A 111 0.86 34.48 9.27
C VAL A 111 0.11 33.23 8.83
N ASP A 112 -1.04 33.48 8.22
CA ASP A 112 -2.19 32.61 8.10
C ASP A 112 -2.18 31.62 6.92
N HIS A 113 -3.15 30.70 7.00
CA HIS A 113 -3.86 29.98 5.92
C HIS A 113 -3.29 28.66 5.40
N GLU A 114 -3.74 27.56 6.02
CA GLU A 114 -3.85 26.25 5.37
C GLU A 114 -5.35 25.89 5.25
N PRO A 115 -5.93 25.73 4.04
CA PRO A 115 -7.32 25.33 3.91
C PRO A 115 -7.48 23.85 4.24
N ALA A 116 -8.34 23.57 5.22
CA ALA A 116 -8.72 22.23 5.64
C ALA A 116 -9.31 21.40 4.48
N ILE A 117 -8.61 20.34 4.07
CA ILE A 117 -9.17 19.29 3.22
C ILE A 117 -10.21 18.53 4.04
N ARG A 118 -11.49 18.68 3.68
CA ARG A 118 -12.60 17.93 4.28
C ARG A 118 -12.37 16.42 4.04
N PRO A 119 -12.46 15.55 5.06
CA PRO A 119 -12.33 14.12 4.84
C PRO A 119 -13.52 13.60 4.03
N GLY A 120 -13.25 13.03 2.86
CA GLY A 120 -14.24 12.32 2.06
C GLY A 120 -14.92 11.21 2.88
N LYS A 121 -16.24 11.12 2.75
CA LYS A 121 -17.12 10.18 3.46
C LYS A 121 -16.63 8.74 3.25
N ARG A 122 -16.06 8.12 4.29
CA ARG A 122 -15.68 6.70 4.28
C ARG A 122 -16.95 5.85 4.15
N MET A 123 -17.08 5.15 3.02
CA MET A 123 -18.12 4.14 2.84
C MET A 123 -17.79 2.95 3.74
N LYS A 124 -18.62 2.73 4.78
CA LYS A 124 -18.53 1.55 5.64
C LYS A 124 -19.08 0.36 4.85
N ILE A 125 -18.22 -0.60 4.59
CA ILE A 125 -18.63 -1.94 4.15
C ILE A 125 -18.59 -2.81 5.41
N GLU A 126 -19.76 -3.07 5.97
CA GLU A 126 -19.93 -4.05 7.04
C GLU A 126 -19.98 -5.43 6.38
N TRP A 127 -19.17 -6.35 6.92
CA TRP A 127 -19.18 -7.75 6.55
C TRP A 127 -19.67 -8.49 7.79
N ASP A 128 -20.87 -9.06 7.72
CA ASP A 128 -21.38 -10.05 8.66
C ASP A 128 -20.49 -11.31 8.65
#